data_AF-A0A522X5P4-F1
#
_entry.id   AF-A0A522X5P4-F1
#
_cell.length_a   1.000
_cell.length_b   1.000
_cell.length_c   1.000
_cell.angle_alpha   90.00
_cell.angle_beta   90.00
_cell.angle_gamma   90.00
#
_symmetry.space_group_name_H-M   'P 1'
#
loop_
_entity.id
_entity.type
_entity.pdbx_description
1 polymer ?
#
loop_
_entity_poly.entity_id
_entity_poly.type
_entity_poly.pdbx_seq_one_letter_code
_entity_poly.pdbx_strand_id
1 'polypeptide(L)' 'KVTAVNTLIQKGKVKRFRGRIGVRSDVKKAVVTLAEGHSIDVTTGV' A
#
# COMPACT_ATOMS: atom_id res chain seq x y z
N LYS A 1 -12.77 15.36 2.21
CA LYS A 1 -11.56 16.17 1.92
C LYS A 1 -10.34 15.54 2.58
N VAL A 2 -9.20 15.44 1.89
CA VAL A 2 -7.94 14.87 2.44
C VAL A 2 -7.13 15.99 3.09
N THR A 3 -6.63 15.76 4.29
CA THR A 3 -5.84 16.74 5.05
C THR A 3 -4.34 16.49 4.92
N ALA A 4 -3.92 15.23 4.95
CA ALA A 4 -2.52 14.84 4.82
C ALA A 4 -2.37 13.48 4.14
N VAL A 5 -1.22 13.28 3.47
CA VAL A 5 -0.83 11.99 2.91
C VAL A 5 0.63 11.72 3.27
N ASN A 6 0.86 10.61 3.97
CA ASN A 6 2.18 10.11 4.28
C ASN A 6 2.47 8.90 3.40
N THR A 7 3.62 8.88 2.72
CA THR A 7 3.97 7.78 1.81
C THR A 7 5.26 7.09 2.22
N LEU A 8 5.35 5.80 1.92
CA LEU A 8 6.55 5.00 2.12
C LEU A 8 6.69 3.98 0.99
N ILE A 9 7.93 3.72 0.57
CA ILE A 9 8.24 2.71 -0.44
C ILE A 9 8.60 1.42 0.29
N GLN A 10 7.78 0.39 0.12
CA GLN A 10 8.11 -0.95 0.56
C GLN A 10 8.85 -1.67 -0.57
N LYS A 11 10.13 -1.94 -0.34
CA LYS A 11 10.94 -2.74 -1.26
C LYS A 11 10.45 -4.17 -1.34
N GLY A 12 10.41 -4.68 -2.57
CA GLY A 12 10.07 -6.05 -2.87
C GLY A 12 11.11 -7.00 -2.29
N LYS A 13 10.64 -8.08 -1.66
CA LYS A 13 11.54 -9.10 -1.12
C LYS A 13 12.14 -9.90 -2.26
N VAL A 14 13.42 -10.25 -2.14
CA VAL A 14 14.04 -11.29 -2.97
C VAL A 14 13.30 -12.61 -2.69
N LYS A 15 12.94 -13.30 -3.75
CA LYS A 15 12.21 -14.57 -3.73
C LYS A 15 12.92 -15.58 -4.63
N ARG A 16 12.57 -16.85 -4.46
CA ARG A 16 13.06 -17.92 -5.30
C ARG A 16 11.88 -18.77 -5.74
N PHE A 17 11.81 -19.08 -7.03
CA PHE A 17 10.82 -20.00 -7.58
C PHE A 17 11.55 -21.04 -8.44
N ARG A 18 11.38 -22.32 -8.10
CA ARG A 18 12.01 -23.46 -8.80
C ARG A 18 13.51 -23.27 -9.06
N GLY A 19 14.26 -22.84 -8.03
CA GLY A 19 15.70 -22.61 -8.13
C GLY A 19 16.14 -21.27 -8.72
N ARG A 20 15.26 -20.52 -9.38
CA ARG A 20 15.58 -19.20 -9.95
C ARG A 20 15.31 -18.07 -8.97
N ILE A 21 16.29 -17.19 -8.77
CA ILE A 21 16.15 -15.98 -7.94
C ILE A 21 15.37 -14.94 -8.73
N GLY A 22 14.37 -14.35 -8.08
CA GLY A 22 13.62 -13.20 -8.59
C GLY A 22 13.34 -12.23 -7.45
N VAL A 23 12.72 -11.10 -7.76
CA VAL A 23 12.33 -10.09 -6.76
C VAL A 23 10.86 -9.78 -6.96
N ARG A 24 10.11 -9.59 -5.87
CA ARG A 24 8.75 -9.06 -5.96
C ARG A 24 8.80 -7.58 -6.39
N SER A 25 7.77 -7.07 -7.05
CA SER A 25 7.68 -5.63 -7.32
C SER A 25 7.66 -4.81 -6.04
N ASP A 26 8.32 -3.65 -6.08
CA ASP A 26 8.19 -2.62 -5.05
C ASP A 26 6.76 -2.09 -5.01
N VAL A 27 6.28 -1.71 -3.82
CA VAL A 27 4.96 -1.10 -3.65
C VAL A 27 5.09 0.18 -2.86
N LYS A 28 4.49 1.26 -3.34
CA LYS A 28 4.34 2.50 -2.57
C LYS A 28 3.06 2.43 -1.75
N LYS A 29 3.19 2.56 -0.44
CA LYS A 29 2.06 2.63 0.50
C LYS A 29 1.79 4.09 0.82
N ALA A 30 0.51 4.44 0.92
CA ALA A 30 0.05 5.76 1.32
C ALA A 30 -0.90 5.61 2.51
N VAL A 31 -0.60 6.34 3.58
CA VAL A 31 -1.48 6.52 4.75
C VAL A 31 -2.10 7.91 4.61
N VAL A 32 -3.43 7.95 4.56
CA VAL A 32 -4.19 9.18 4.24
C VAL A 32 -4.99 9.60 5.47
N THR A 33 -4.87 10.86 5.85
CA THR A 33 -5.69 11.47 6.90
C THR A 33 -6.82 12.26 6.25
N LEU A 34 -8.06 12.03 6.72
CA LEU A 34 -9.24 12.71 6.23
C LEU A 34 -9.59 13.88 7.17
N ALA A 35 -10.32 14.85 6.64
CA ALA A 35 -10.95 15.86 7.49
C ALA A 35 -12.08 15.22 8.33
N GLU A 36 -12.37 15.83 9.48
CA GLU A 36 -13.38 15.36 10.43
C GLU A 36 -14.75 15.19 9.78
N GLY A 37 -15.48 14.16 10.20
CA GLY A 37 -16.80 13.82 9.65
C GLY A 37 -16.78 13.06 8.31
N HIS A 38 -15.62 12.83 7.70
CA HIS A 38 -15.49 11.97 6.53
C HIS A 38 -15.04 10.56 6.93
N SER A 39 -15.84 9.56 6.57
CA SER A 39 -15.48 8.15 6.62
C SER A 39 -15.34 7.59 5.21
N ILE A 40 -14.46 6.60 5.05
CA ILE A 40 -14.39 5.77 3.84
C ILE A 40 -15.02 4.44 4.21
N ASP A 41 -16.14 4.10 3.56
CA ASP A 41 -16.70 2.77 3.65
C ASP A 41 -16.01 1.85 2.63
N VAL A 42 -15.30 0.85 3.14
CA VAL A 42 -14.47 -0.10 2.35
C VAL A 42 -15.21 -1.45 2.18
N THR A 43 -16.46 -1.56 2.66
CA THR A 43 -17.18 -2.84 2.71
C THR A 43 -17.95 -3.19 1.44
N THR A 44 -17.89 -2.36 0.39
CA THR A 44 -18.59 -2.62 -0.89
C THR A 44 -17.94 -3.70 -1.78
N GLY A 45 -16.86 -4.35 -1.34
CA GLY A 45 -16.30 -5.50 -2.05
C GLY A 45 -15.04 -6.05 -1.42
N VAL A 46 -15.22 -7.08 -0.58
CA VAL A 46 -14.16 -8.04 -0.20
C VAL A 46 -14.35 -9.30 -1.03
#